data_AF-M0ARI1-F1
#
_entry.id   AF-M0ARI1-F1
#
_cell.length_a   1.000
_cell.length_b   1.000
_cell.length_c   1.000
_cell.angle_alpha   90.00
_cell.angle_beta   90.00
_cell.angle_gamma   90.00
#
_symmetry.space_group_name_H-M   'P 1'
#
loop_
_entity.id
_entity.type
_entity.pdbx_description
1 polymer ?
#
loop_
_entity_poly.entity_id
_entity_poly.type
_entity_poly.pdbx_seq_one_letter_code
_entity_poly.pdbx_strand_id
1 'polypeptide(L)'
;LDAATPGVVEGIGGLRVPLADGRDVLDLVADLGVPAVVVARSGLGTLNHTALSASALRRRGVDVIGIVLNRYDGASLAERTNPDALAEMVDCPIHTLPSRSVAEPSDAVSAVSAALPRSIFDDILPAERV
;
A
#
# COMPACT_ATOMS: atom_id res chain seq x y z
N LEU A 1 -7.07 13.90 -14.50
CA LEU A 1 -5.83 14.58 -14.03
C LEU A 1 -4.94 14.73 -15.26
N ASP A 2 -4.96 15.88 -15.96
CA ASP A 2 -4.07 16.09 -17.11
C ASP A 2 -2.72 16.69 -16.69
N ALA A 3 -1.65 16.11 -17.24
CA ALA A 3 -0.26 16.58 -17.38
C ALA A 3 0.50 17.12 -16.14
N ALA A 4 0.21 16.64 -14.94
CA ALA A 4 1.19 16.66 -13.85
C ALA A 4 1.73 15.25 -13.61
N THR A 5 3.06 15.09 -13.52
CA THR A 5 3.69 13.84 -13.09
C THR A 5 3.05 13.44 -11.75
N PRO A 6 2.49 12.23 -11.60
CA PRO A 6 1.69 11.93 -10.42
C PRO A 6 2.58 11.97 -9.18
N GLY A 7 2.16 12.79 -8.20
CA GLY A 7 2.59 12.64 -6.82
C GLY A 7 1.89 11.45 -6.16
N VAL A 8 2.02 11.32 -4.85
CA VAL A 8 1.28 10.31 -4.08
C VAL A 8 -0.10 10.86 -3.72
N VAL A 9 -1.15 10.07 -3.93
CA VAL A 9 -2.50 10.36 -3.40
C VAL A 9 -2.72 9.48 -2.18
N GLU A 10 -2.85 10.10 -1.01
CA GLU A 10 -3.27 9.42 0.22
C GLU A 10 -4.76 9.69 0.45
N GLY A 11 -5.53 8.62 0.69
CA GLY A 11 -6.94 8.74 1.09
C GLY A 11 -7.10 9.18 2.55
N ILE A 12 -8.29 8.97 3.10
CA ILE A 12 -8.56 9.19 4.53
C ILE A 12 -8.99 7.88 5.19
N GLY A 13 -8.24 7.44 6.20
CA GLY A 13 -8.50 6.18 6.90
C GLY A 13 -8.50 4.96 5.97
N GLY A 14 -9.52 4.10 6.08
CA GLY A 14 -9.63 2.87 5.30
C GLY A 14 -10.60 2.97 4.12
N LEU A 15 -10.63 1.91 3.31
CA LEU A 15 -11.43 1.86 2.07
C LEU A 15 -12.94 2.12 2.24
N ARG A 16 -13.50 1.81 3.41
CA ARG A 16 -14.94 1.98 3.70
C ARG A 16 -15.25 3.27 4.47
N VAL A 17 -14.27 4.19 4.58
CA VAL A 17 -14.52 5.50 5.20
C VAL A 17 -15.51 6.27 4.31
N PRO A 18 -16.67 6.68 4.86
CA PRO A 18 -17.70 7.34 4.07
C PRO A 18 -17.24 8.74 3.64
N LEU A 19 -17.63 9.10 2.43
CA LEU A 19 -17.51 10.42 1.84
C LEU A 19 -18.92 11.02 1.68
N ALA A 20 -19.21 11.65 0.55
CA ALA A 20 -20.53 12.20 0.23
C ALA A 20 -21.38 11.21 -0.59
N ASP A 21 -22.70 11.40 -0.57
CA ASP A 21 -23.66 10.74 -1.46
C ASP A 21 -23.60 9.20 -1.43
N GLY A 22 -23.37 8.63 -0.24
CA GLY A 22 -23.29 7.18 -0.05
C GLY A 22 -22.04 6.52 -0.65
N ARG A 23 -21.05 7.33 -1.07
CA ARG A 23 -19.77 6.86 -1.56
C ARG A 23 -18.73 6.76 -0.46
N ASP A 24 -17.69 5.97 -0.69
CA ASP A 24 -16.56 5.82 0.21
C ASP A 24 -15.20 5.94 -0.51
N VAL A 25 -14.11 5.80 0.24
CA VAL A 25 -12.75 5.89 -0.30
C VAL A 25 -12.50 4.84 -1.40
N LEU A 26 -13.12 3.67 -1.33
CA LEU A 26 -12.99 2.65 -2.38
C LEU A 26 -13.58 3.14 -3.71
N ASP A 27 -14.72 3.84 -3.67
CA ASP A 27 -15.29 4.47 -4.87
C ASP A 27 -14.35 5.55 -5.42
N LEU A 28 -13.77 6.39 -4.55
CA LEU A 28 -12.82 7.43 -4.96
C LEU A 28 -11.58 6.84 -5.65
N VAL A 29 -10.97 5.81 -5.07
CA VAL A 29 -9.77 5.17 -5.65
C VAL A 29 -10.10 4.53 -7.00
N ALA A 30 -11.27 3.90 -7.13
CA ALA A 30 -11.72 3.32 -8.39
C ALA A 30 -11.94 4.39 -9.48
N ASP A 31 -12.57 5.52 -9.12
CA ASP A 31 -12.82 6.62 -10.05
C ASP A 31 -11.53 7.32 -10.52
N LEU A 32 -10.48 7.34 -9.70
CA LEU A 32 -9.18 7.92 -10.06
C LEU A 32 -8.44 7.10 -11.13
N GLY A 33 -8.73 5.80 -11.25
CA GLY A 33 -8.11 4.93 -12.27
C GLY A 33 -6.59 4.78 -12.15
N VAL A 34 -6.04 4.98 -10.95
CA VAL A 34 -4.60 4.83 -10.66
C VAL A 34 -4.34 3.55 -9.86
N PRO A 35 -3.16 2.93 -10.00
CA PRO A 35 -2.79 1.77 -9.20
C PRO A 35 -2.67 2.14 -7.71
N ALA A 36 -2.87 1.16 -6.85
CA ALA A 36 -2.86 1.33 -5.40
C ALA A 36 -1.75 0.48 -4.73
N VAL A 37 -1.10 1.08 -3.74
CA VAL A 37 -0.29 0.36 -2.75
C VAL A 37 -1.10 0.24 -1.46
N VAL A 38 -1.23 -0.97 -0.93
CA VAL A 38 -1.90 -1.19 0.37
C VAL A 38 -0.87 -1.14 1.48
N VAL A 39 -0.98 -0.15 2.37
CA VAL A 39 -0.15 -0.08 3.58
C VAL A 39 -0.91 -0.69 4.74
N ALA A 40 -0.34 -1.73 5.35
CA ALA A 40 -0.93 -2.41 6.50
C ALA A 40 0.06 -2.46 7.66
N ARG A 41 -0.46 -2.49 8.90
CA ARG A 41 0.38 -2.78 10.06
C ARG A 41 0.82 -4.25 10.04
N SER A 42 2.02 -4.55 10.54
CA SER A 42 2.38 -5.94 10.84
C SER A 42 1.84 -6.37 12.21
N GLY A 43 1.31 -7.59 12.32
CA GLY A 43 0.80 -8.16 13.57
C GLY A 43 -0.47 -9.00 13.43
N LEU A 44 -1.05 -9.42 14.56
CA LEU A 44 -2.25 -10.27 14.57
C LEU A 44 -3.45 -9.56 13.92
N GLY A 45 -4.18 -10.29 13.09
CA GLY A 45 -5.33 -9.80 12.32
C GLY A 45 -4.97 -9.11 11.00
N THR A 46 -3.69 -8.88 10.69
CA THR A 46 -3.28 -8.23 9.44
C THR A 46 -3.66 -9.05 8.21
N LEU A 47 -3.55 -10.39 8.27
CA LEU A 47 -3.91 -11.28 7.16
C LEU A 47 -5.32 -10.98 6.65
N ASN A 48 -6.30 -10.98 7.56
CA ASN A 48 -7.70 -10.74 7.23
C ASN A 48 -7.92 -9.34 6.66
N HIS A 49 -7.50 -8.29 7.38
CA HIS A 49 -7.75 -6.92 6.94
C HIS A 49 -7.09 -6.62 5.60
N THR A 50 -5.83 -7.02 5.45
CA THR A 50 -5.03 -6.74 4.26
C THR A 50 -5.58 -7.47 3.03
N ALA A 51 -5.88 -8.77 3.15
CA ALA A 51 -6.45 -9.54 2.06
C ALA A 51 -7.86 -9.06 1.66
N LEU A 52 -8.72 -8.72 2.64
CA LEU A 52 -10.04 -8.15 2.35
C LEU A 52 -9.94 -6.78 1.64
N SER A 53 -9.00 -5.92 2.07
CA SER A 53 -8.76 -4.63 1.43
C SER A 53 -8.25 -4.77 0.00
N ALA A 54 -7.22 -5.60 -0.23
CA ALA A 54 -6.69 -5.87 -1.56
C ALA A 54 -7.77 -6.47 -2.48
N SER A 55 -8.55 -7.42 -1.97
CA SER A 55 -9.65 -8.05 -2.71
C SER A 55 -10.78 -7.06 -3.04
N ALA A 56 -11.09 -6.12 -2.15
CA ALA A 56 -12.08 -5.07 -2.40
C ALA A 56 -11.64 -4.11 -3.52
N LEU A 57 -10.38 -3.68 -3.51
CA LEU A 57 -9.78 -2.87 -4.57
C LEU A 57 -9.83 -3.58 -5.92
N ARG A 58 -9.35 -4.82 -5.99
CA ARG A 58 -9.38 -5.65 -7.22
C ARG A 58 -10.78 -5.86 -7.77
N ARG A 59 -11.76 -6.13 -6.90
CA ARG A 59 -13.18 -6.27 -7.30
C ARG A 59 -13.75 -4.99 -7.92
N ARG A 60 -13.15 -3.83 -7.67
CA ARG A 60 -13.51 -2.54 -8.27
C ARG A 60 -12.62 -2.16 -9.47
N GLY A 61 -11.81 -3.11 -9.97
CA GLY A 61 -10.93 -2.88 -11.11
C GLY A 61 -9.67 -2.07 -10.80
N VAL A 62 -9.36 -1.86 -9.52
CA VAL A 62 -8.12 -1.17 -9.10
C VAL A 62 -6.98 -2.17 -9.04
N ASP A 63 -5.90 -1.87 -9.76
CA ASP A 63 -4.68 -2.67 -9.68
C ASP A 63 -3.96 -2.44 -8.35
N VAL A 64 -3.63 -3.53 -7.66
CA VAL A 64 -2.91 -3.49 -6.39
C VAL A 64 -1.50 -3.98 -6.64
N ILE A 65 -0.60 -3.03 -6.87
CA ILE A 65 0.77 -3.28 -7.33
C ILE A 65 1.72 -3.69 -6.19
N GLY A 66 1.28 -3.58 -4.94
CA GLY A 66 2.07 -4.03 -3.81
C GLY A 66 1.38 -3.81 -2.47
N ILE A 67 1.85 -4.55 -1.48
CA ILE A 67 1.44 -4.43 -0.08
C ILE A 67 2.67 -4.14 0.76
N VAL A 68 2.60 -3.13 1.61
CA VAL A 68 3.68 -2.77 2.55
C VAL A 68 3.22 -3.05 3.98
N LEU A 69 3.85 -4.03 4.61
CA LEU A 69 3.73 -4.28 6.04
C LEU A 69 4.61 -3.30 6.81
N ASN A 70 4.01 -2.19 7.22
CA ASN A 70 4.66 -1.12 7.97
C ASN A 70 4.87 -1.52 9.44
N ARG A 71 5.95 -0.99 10.03
CA ARG A 71 6.43 -1.28 11.39
C ARG A 71 6.65 -2.79 11.59
N TYR A 72 7.23 -3.42 10.58
CA TYR A 72 7.63 -4.82 10.67
C TYR A 72 8.95 -4.92 11.42
N ASP A 73 8.91 -5.31 12.69
CA ASP A 73 10.11 -5.49 13.52
C ASP A 73 10.39 -6.98 13.78
N GLY A 74 9.53 -7.89 13.28
CA GLY A 74 9.68 -9.34 13.43
C GLY A 74 9.55 -9.81 14.88
N ALA A 75 8.95 -8.97 15.75
CA ALA A 75 8.96 -9.17 17.20
C ALA A 75 8.08 -10.35 17.61
N SER A 76 6.93 -10.52 16.96
CA SER A 76 5.98 -11.61 17.22
C SER A 76 6.04 -12.72 16.17
N LEU A 77 5.59 -13.93 16.53
CA LEU A 77 5.43 -15.03 15.56
C LEU A 77 4.52 -14.60 14.40
N ALA A 78 3.40 -13.94 14.73
CA ALA A 78 2.46 -13.44 13.73
C ALA A 78 3.16 -12.50 12.75
N GLU A 79 3.90 -11.49 13.23
CA GLU A 79 4.66 -10.61 12.33
C GLU A 79 5.55 -11.41 11.39
N ARG A 80 6.36 -12.35 11.91
CA ARG A 80 7.32 -13.11 11.09
C ARG A 80 6.66 -13.99 10.02
N THR A 81 5.47 -14.53 10.29
CA THR A 81 4.76 -15.41 9.34
C THR A 81 3.84 -14.66 8.40
N ASN A 82 3.47 -13.41 8.71
CA ASN A 82 2.51 -12.64 7.93
C ASN A 82 2.92 -12.42 6.46
N PRO A 83 4.19 -12.09 6.13
CA PRO A 83 4.59 -11.85 4.74
C PRO A 83 4.32 -13.06 3.84
N ASP A 84 4.81 -14.23 4.25
CA ASP A 84 4.68 -15.47 3.47
C ASP A 84 3.21 -15.89 3.35
N ALA A 85 2.47 -15.84 4.45
CA ALA A 85 1.03 -16.15 4.43
C ALA A 85 0.24 -15.19 3.55
N LEU A 86 0.56 -13.89 3.52
CA LEU A 86 -0.10 -12.93 2.63
C LEU A 86 0.26 -13.18 1.17
N ALA A 87 1.51 -13.53 0.87
CA ALA A 87 1.94 -13.83 -0.49
C ALA A 87 1.19 -15.02 -1.10
N GLU A 88 0.74 -15.98 -0.27
CA GLU A 88 -0.14 -17.08 -0.71
C GLU A 88 -1.61 -16.65 -0.90
N MET A 89 -2.04 -15.57 -0.26
CA MET A 89 -3.43 -15.09 -0.27
C MET A 89 -3.71 -14.05 -1.35
N VAL A 90 -2.69 -13.33 -1.83
CA VAL A 90 -2.84 -12.22 -2.77
C VAL A 90 -1.83 -12.29 -3.92
N ASP A 91 -2.31 -12.02 -5.14
CA ASP A 91 -1.47 -11.95 -6.33
C ASP A 91 -0.71 -10.61 -6.49
N CYS A 92 0.06 -10.18 -5.49
CA CYS A 92 0.96 -9.03 -5.63
C CYS A 92 2.16 -9.07 -4.68
N PRO A 93 3.23 -8.30 -4.95
CA PRO A 93 4.40 -8.23 -4.09
C PRO A 93 4.09 -7.79 -2.65
N ILE A 94 4.69 -8.48 -1.68
CA ILE A 94 4.66 -8.10 -0.27
C ILE A 94 6.02 -7.55 0.13
N HIS A 95 6.02 -6.37 0.74
CA HIS A 95 7.22 -5.72 1.26
C HIS A 95 7.07 -5.44 2.76
N THR A 96 8.19 -5.34 3.46
CA THR A 96 8.23 -4.99 4.88
C THR A 96 8.98 -3.67 5.06
N LEU A 97 8.48 -2.82 5.95
CA LEU A 97 9.13 -1.57 6.32
C LEU A 97 9.34 -1.58 7.85
N PRO A 98 10.59 -1.62 8.34
CA PRO A 98 10.85 -1.65 9.77
C PRO A 98 10.46 -0.34 10.44
N SER A 99 10.20 -0.39 11.76
CA SER A 99 9.99 0.81 12.54
C SER A 99 11.25 1.69 12.51
N ARG A 100 11.05 3.00 12.31
CA ARG A 100 12.11 4.02 12.34
C ARG A 100 11.65 5.22 13.15
N SER A 101 12.58 5.81 13.89
CA SER A 101 12.41 7.16 14.42
C SER A 101 12.58 8.12 13.24
N VAL A 102 11.65 9.07 13.12
CA VAL A 102 11.64 10.10 12.08
C VAL A 102 11.65 11.42 12.83
N ALA A 103 12.78 12.14 12.76
CA ALA A 103 12.89 13.47 13.34
C ALA A 103 12.50 14.50 12.28
N GLU A 104 12.97 14.30 11.05
CA GLU A 104 12.68 15.16 9.90
C GLU A 104 12.05 14.36 8.75
N PRO A 105 11.26 14.97 7.86
CA PRO A 105 10.65 14.27 6.73
C PRO A 105 11.63 13.50 5.83
N SER A 106 12.88 13.98 5.70
CA SER A 106 13.93 13.30 4.94
C SER A 106 14.33 11.94 5.51
N ASP A 107 14.14 11.71 6.81
CA ASP A 107 14.42 10.42 7.45
C ASP A 107 13.43 9.36 6.96
N ALA A 108 12.15 9.74 6.81
CA ALA A 108 11.12 8.86 6.28
C ALA A 108 11.39 8.50 4.82
N VAL A 109 11.75 9.49 3.99
CA VAL A 109 12.11 9.26 2.58
C VAL A 109 13.30 8.30 2.47
N SER A 110 14.34 8.52 3.29
CA SER A 110 15.53 7.67 3.32
C SER A 110 15.19 6.25 3.77
N ALA A 111 14.35 6.10 4.80
CA ALA A 111 13.92 4.80 5.30
C ALA A 111 13.11 4.00 4.26
N VAL A 112 12.16 4.65 3.59
CA VAL A 112 11.36 4.03 2.53
C VAL A 112 12.25 3.65 1.34
N SER A 113 13.12 4.55 0.91
CA SER A 113 14.02 4.32 -0.23
C SER A 113 15.03 3.19 0.02
N ALA A 114 15.42 2.97 1.28
CA ALA A 114 16.33 1.89 1.64
C ALA A 114 15.62 0.53 1.79
N ALA A 115 14.33 0.52 2.13
CA ALA A 115 13.58 -0.70 2.44
C ALA A 115 12.73 -1.20 1.26
N LEU A 116 12.23 -0.30 0.41
CA LEU A 116 11.39 -0.66 -0.73
C LEU A 116 12.18 -0.54 -2.04
N PRO A 117 12.11 -1.54 -2.93
CA PRO A 117 12.73 -1.43 -4.24
C PRO A 117 12.03 -0.32 -5.04
N ARG A 118 12.77 0.47 -5.81
CA ARG A 118 12.18 1.47 -6.72
C ARG A 118 11.22 0.84 -7.72
N SER A 119 11.42 -0.43 -8.03
CA SER A 119 10.59 -1.20 -8.95
C SER A 119 9.14 -1.37 -8.54
N ILE A 120 8.80 -1.13 -7.27
CA ILE A 120 7.39 -1.05 -6.85
C ILE A 120 6.65 0.11 -7.55
N PHE A 121 7.40 1.09 -8.09
CA PHE A 121 6.86 2.26 -8.80
C PHE A 121 7.14 2.22 -10.31
N ASP A 122 7.87 1.23 -10.83
CA ASP A 122 8.29 1.19 -12.23
C ASP A 122 7.09 1.05 -13.18
N ASP A 123 6.04 0.34 -12.77
CA ASP A 123 4.80 0.18 -13.55
C ASP A 123 3.84 1.38 -13.43
N ILE A 124 4.14 2.35 -12.54
CA ILE A 124 3.31 3.55 -12.30
C ILE A 124 3.79 4.73 -13.15
N LEU A 125 5.09 4.75 -13.50
CA LEU A 125 5.72 5.84 -14.24
C LEU A 125 6.06 5.36 -15.66
N PRO A 126 5.49 5.95 -16.73
CA PRO A 126 5.85 5.56 -18.09
C PRO A 126 7.36 5.70 -18.32
N ALA A 127 7.94 4.71 -19.02
CA ALA A 127 9.38 4.47 -19.20
C ALA A 127 10.22 5.61 -19.83
N GLU A 128 9.62 6.75 -20.20
CA GLU A 128 10.30 7.84 -20.91
C GLU A 128 10.90 8.93 -20.01
N ARG A 129 11.03 8.74 -18.69
CA ARG A 129 11.55 9.79 -17.78
C ARG A 129 12.47 9.28 -16.66
N VAL A 130 13.58 8.64 -17.04
CA VAL A 130 14.81 8.51 -16.22
C VAL A 130 15.89 9.43 -16.78
#